data_AF-A0A0A2XSA7-F1
#
_entry.id   AF-A0A0A2XSA7-F1
#
_cell.length_a   1.000
_cell.length_b   1.000
_cell.length_c   1.000
_cell.angle_alpha   90.00
_cell.angle_beta   90.00
_cell.angle_gamma   90.00
#
_symmetry.space_group_name_H-M   'P 1'
#
loop_
_entity.id
_entity.type
_entity.pdbx_description
1 polymer ?
#
loop_
_entity_poly.entity_id
_entity_poly.type
_entity_poly.pdbx_seq_one_letter_code
_entity_poly.pdbx_strand_id
1 'polypeptide(L)'
;MKQKTFFQLSTITLACAALMACSSSSSDSPAKPSSEAQLQQQLDSAKTKLAKVKQQLSVAQADVNQHQQSLTQTSQQLTQTKQQLTKAQSDVKQLANTVSAKKAEVSRLTQEMAELVEVQKLGNSNDIQQKLSQTQQALVKANSSLSEAQNQLTNAEKQSASLKKTVAELESKKKSLSTQITQKQAQLSQLTAQVKAADQALDKEKSQLKQLTPDNPIAEVHTEKNYMGDRYKWRSIKFDEAGDIEQGSISQNIAISGRYYGTSSPSILVPDPVGTGIEEDYRNFEDIDFSQYLVNSQQIQSKEQFAQTCASRVACNPTVKRKIAEARFVNQTYSTYFIHTAMGYNSSDDKYYPGSPKIGYIFKELPQDNNVWTRPSGQEIVTYRGKVLGSFNKYPKYTPAQGDITLKANFADNTVSGTVTNRKGYINNQDIVLVKTPISEQSTNKIGFSGVIQYGSYDANRGSDGSYEGIFVGPKAEEVVGFIDRYDNTVDGKQVFGASSK
;
A
#
# COMPACT_ATOMS: atom_id res chain seq x y z
N MET A 1 -20.22 -10.48 31.60
CA MET A 1 -20.12 -9.00 31.56
C MET A 1 -18.86 -8.62 30.80
N LYS A 2 -19.00 -8.14 29.55
CA LYS A 2 -17.86 -7.73 28.70
C LYS A 2 -17.69 -6.22 28.81
N GLN A 3 -16.64 -5.77 29.50
CA GLN A 3 -16.26 -4.36 29.58
C GLN A 3 -15.62 -3.94 28.24
N LYS A 4 -16.37 -3.19 27.43
CA LYS A 4 -15.82 -2.40 26.33
C LYS A 4 -15.24 -1.12 26.93
N THR A 5 -13.92 -1.03 27.04
CA THR A 5 -13.23 0.22 27.34
C THR A 5 -13.16 1.06 26.06
N PHE A 6 -14.08 2.02 25.95
CA PHE A 6 -13.96 3.16 25.05
C PHE A 6 -12.77 4.02 25.50
N PHE A 7 -11.74 4.17 24.66
CA PHE A 7 -10.83 5.30 24.78
C PHE A 7 -11.54 6.52 24.19
N GLN A 8 -12.19 7.31 25.05
CA GLN A 8 -12.61 8.66 24.68
C GLN A 8 -11.34 9.49 24.46
N LEU A 9 -11.14 9.96 23.23
CA LEU A 9 -10.27 11.12 22.99
C LEU A 9 -10.97 12.34 23.58
N SER A 10 -10.61 12.68 24.81
CA SER A 10 -10.95 13.98 25.38
C SER A 10 -10.24 15.06 24.56
N THR A 11 -11.02 15.87 23.84
CA THR A 11 -10.59 17.13 23.26
C THR A 11 -10.00 18.02 24.34
N ILE A 12 -8.67 18.10 24.41
CA ILE A 12 -7.98 19.15 25.17
C ILE A 12 -7.94 20.37 24.26
N THR A 13 -8.90 21.27 24.44
CA THR A 13 -8.86 22.62 23.89
C THR A 13 -7.81 23.40 24.67
N LEU A 14 -6.56 23.37 24.19
CA LEU A 14 -5.51 24.23 24.74
C LEU A 14 -5.64 25.61 24.08
N ALA A 15 -6.22 26.55 24.82
CA ALA A 15 -6.24 27.97 24.46
C ALA A 15 -4.81 28.51 24.46
N CYS A 16 -4.25 28.76 23.27
CA CYS A 16 -3.03 29.56 23.13
C CYS A 16 -3.41 31.04 23.08
N ALA A 17 -3.54 31.64 24.27
CA ALA A 17 -3.37 33.07 24.46
C ALA A 17 -1.91 33.32 24.87
N ALA A 18 -1.10 33.84 23.95
CA ALA A 18 0.06 34.71 24.21
C ALA A 18 0.90 34.84 22.92
N LEU A 19 0.80 36.00 22.27
CA LEU A 19 1.90 36.77 21.64
C LEU A 19 1.28 37.82 20.71
N MET A 20 0.73 38.86 21.31
CA MET A 20 0.49 40.17 20.68
C MET A 20 1.28 41.19 21.48
N ALA A 21 1.98 42.10 20.76
CA ALA A 21 2.94 43.11 21.22
C ALA A 21 4.30 42.51 21.65
N CYS A 22 5.45 42.86 21.04
CA CYS A 22 5.88 44.20 20.66
C CYS A 22 6.44 44.28 19.24
N SER A 23 5.99 45.26 18.47
CA SER A 23 6.88 45.99 17.54
C SER A 23 6.36 47.41 17.40
N SER A 24 6.95 48.32 18.15
CA SER A 24 6.87 49.75 17.88
C SER A 24 8.27 50.25 17.56
N SER A 25 8.30 51.07 16.50
CA SER A 25 9.34 52.04 16.09
C SER A 25 10.70 51.51 15.63
N SER A 26 10.85 51.39 14.30
CA SER A 26 11.91 52.10 13.57
C SER A 26 11.50 52.32 12.12
N SER A 27 11.22 53.57 11.79
CA SER A 27 11.23 54.10 10.42
C SER A 27 12.60 53.86 9.79
N ASP A 28 12.67 53.21 8.62
CA ASP A 28 13.49 53.65 7.49
C ASP A 28 13.38 52.73 6.26
N SER A 29 13.17 53.38 5.12
CA SER A 29 13.24 52.92 3.72
C SER A 29 12.18 51.93 3.17
N PRO A 30 11.62 52.21 1.98
CA PRO A 30 10.83 51.22 1.24
C PRO A 30 11.76 50.06 0.88
N ALA A 31 11.39 48.84 1.27
CA ALA A 31 12.14 47.64 0.93
C ALA A 31 12.38 47.60 -0.58
N LYS A 32 13.66 47.64 -0.97
CA LYS A 32 14.13 47.47 -2.34
C LYS A 32 13.43 46.24 -2.95
N PRO A 33 12.82 46.33 -4.15
CA PRO A 33 12.18 45.18 -4.77
C PRO A 33 13.22 44.07 -4.89
N SER A 34 12.95 42.92 -4.27
CA SER A 34 13.82 41.76 -4.35
C SER A 34 13.92 41.34 -5.81
N SER A 35 15.14 41.13 -6.30
CA SER A 35 15.33 40.69 -7.68
C SER A 35 14.78 39.27 -7.86
N GLU A 36 14.41 38.91 -9.09
CA GLU A 36 13.95 37.56 -9.45
C GLU A 36 14.90 36.46 -8.94
N ALA A 37 16.21 36.69 -9.04
CA ALA A 37 17.24 35.78 -8.53
C ALA A 37 17.19 35.60 -7.00
N GLN A 38 16.89 36.66 -6.24
CA GLN A 38 16.76 36.59 -4.78
C GLN A 38 15.51 35.81 -4.36
N LEU A 39 14.39 36.01 -5.07
CA LEU A 39 13.14 35.27 -4.82
C LEU A 39 13.28 33.80 -5.23
N GLN A 40 13.98 33.51 -6.32
CA GLN A 40 14.29 32.13 -6.72
C GLN A 40 15.13 31.42 -5.65
N GLN A 41 16.13 32.09 -5.09
CA GLN A 41 16.94 31.55 -3.99
C GLN A 41 16.11 31.32 -2.72
N GLN A 42 15.18 32.23 -2.39
CA GLN A 42 14.25 32.07 -1.26
C GLN A 42 13.29 30.89 -1.48
N LEU A 43 12.78 30.72 -2.70
CA LEU A 43 11.93 29.61 -3.10
C LEU A 43 12.65 28.27 -2.94
N ASP A 44 13.90 28.17 -3.39
CA ASP A 44 14.68 26.93 -3.29
C ASP A 44 15.09 26.60 -1.85
N SER A 45 15.37 27.63 -1.04
CA SER A 45 15.56 27.47 0.41
C SER A 45 14.28 26.97 1.10
N ALA A 46 13.11 27.52 0.74
CA ALA A 46 11.81 27.10 1.27
C ALA A 46 11.49 25.65 0.90
N LYS A 47 11.71 25.24 -0.37
CA LYS A 47 11.58 23.85 -0.82
C LYS A 47 12.47 22.90 0.00
N THR A 48 13.73 23.28 0.21
CA THR A 48 14.69 22.46 0.96
C THR A 48 14.26 22.29 2.41
N LYS A 49 13.84 23.38 3.08
CA LYS A 49 13.31 23.33 4.45
C LYS A 49 12.07 22.45 4.54
N LEU A 50 11.13 22.61 3.61
CA LEU A 50 9.91 21.81 3.57
C LEU A 50 10.21 20.32 3.40
N ALA A 51 11.12 19.95 2.49
CA ALA A 51 11.55 18.57 2.29
C ALA A 51 12.16 17.98 3.57
N LYS A 52 13.03 18.72 4.25
CA LYS A 52 13.66 18.30 5.51
C LYS A 52 12.63 18.07 6.61
N VAL A 53 11.68 18.99 6.81
CA VAL A 53 10.64 18.84 7.84
C VAL A 53 9.68 17.69 7.50
N LYS A 54 9.33 17.49 6.23
CA LYS A 54 8.52 16.32 5.79
C LYS A 54 9.25 15.00 6.05
N GLN A 55 10.56 14.94 5.85
CA GLN A 55 11.37 13.76 6.20
C GLN A 55 11.38 13.51 7.71
N GLN A 56 11.60 14.55 8.52
CA GLN A 56 11.57 14.43 9.98
C GLN A 56 10.19 14.00 10.49
N LEU A 57 9.11 14.49 9.89
CA LEU A 57 7.74 14.07 10.20
C LEU A 57 7.53 12.59 9.90
N SER A 58 8.03 12.11 8.76
CA SER A 58 7.93 10.68 8.38
C SER A 58 8.67 9.77 9.36
N VAL A 59 9.88 10.15 9.78
CA VAL A 59 10.66 9.40 10.79
C VAL A 59 9.96 9.41 12.14
N ALA A 60 9.47 10.57 12.59
CA ALA A 60 8.74 10.68 13.85
C ALA A 60 7.44 9.83 13.86
N GLN A 61 6.73 9.76 12.73
CA GLN A 61 5.54 8.91 12.60
C GLN A 61 5.88 7.42 12.69
N ALA A 62 6.97 6.99 12.05
CA ALA A 62 7.46 5.62 12.13
C ALA A 62 7.85 5.25 13.58
N ASP A 63 8.58 6.13 14.27
CA ASP A 63 8.96 5.97 15.68
C ASP A 63 7.72 5.78 16.58
N VAL A 64 6.69 6.61 16.43
CA VAL A 64 5.44 6.51 17.20
C VAL A 64 4.78 5.14 16.98
N ASN A 65 4.68 4.71 15.73
CA ASN A 65 4.08 3.42 15.39
C ASN A 65 4.84 2.25 16.02
N GLN A 66 6.18 2.27 15.97
CA GLN A 66 7.03 1.25 16.58
C GLN A 66 6.88 1.19 18.10
N HIS A 67 6.78 2.34 18.77
CA HIS A 67 6.57 2.39 20.22
C HIS A 67 5.17 1.90 20.60
N GLN A 68 4.15 2.21 19.80
CA GLN A 68 2.77 1.72 19.99
C GLN A 68 2.70 0.19 19.90
N GLN A 69 3.40 -0.40 18.93
CA GLN A 69 3.53 -1.85 18.79
C GLN A 69 4.22 -2.46 20.01
N SER A 70 5.34 -1.87 20.45
CA SER A 70 6.09 -2.30 21.64
C SER A 70 5.25 -2.22 22.92
N LEU A 71 4.43 -1.17 23.07
CA LEU A 71 3.51 -1.01 24.20
C LEU A 71 2.42 -2.09 24.20
N THR A 72 1.90 -2.44 23.03
CA THR A 72 0.90 -3.49 22.85
C THR A 72 1.47 -4.85 23.27
N GLN A 73 2.65 -5.22 22.75
CA GLN A 73 3.33 -6.46 23.10
C GLN A 73 3.65 -6.54 24.59
N THR A 74 4.20 -5.46 25.17
CA THR A 74 4.51 -5.39 26.62
C THR A 74 3.24 -5.55 27.47
N SER A 75 2.11 -4.97 27.04
CA SER A 75 0.83 -5.08 27.76
C SER A 75 0.25 -6.51 27.71
N GLN A 76 0.41 -7.21 26.58
CA GLN A 76 0.03 -8.61 26.45
C GLN A 76 0.88 -9.51 27.35
N GLN A 77 2.20 -9.35 27.33
CA GLN A 77 3.13 -10.08 28.20
C GLN A 77 2.79 -9.85 29.67
N LEU A 78 2.58 -8.59 30.08
CA LEU A 78 2.20 -8.25 31.45
C LEU A 78 0.91 -8.96 31.90
N THR A 79 -0.08 -9.06 31.01
CA THR A 79 -1.35 -9.75 31.30
C THR A 79 -1.11 -11.24 31.53
N GLN A 80 -0.34 -11.89 30.65
CA GLN A 80 0.00 -13.30 30.76
C GLN A 80 0.82 -13.59 32.03
N THR A 81 1.83 -12.77 32.33
CA THR A 81 2.66 -12.94 33.55
C THR A 81 1.84 -12.73 34.82
N LYS A 82 0.88 -11.79 34.84
CA LYS A 82 -0.04 -11.63 35.98
C LYS A 82 -0.89 -12.87 36.22
N GLN A 83 -1.40 -13.50 35.16
CA GLN A 83 -2.16 -14.75 35.28
C GLN A 83 -1.28 -15.89 35.82
N GLN A 84 -0.05 -16.01 35.32
CA GLN A 84 0.92 -16.99 35.82
C GLN A 84 1.26 -16.75 37.29
N LEU A 85 1.43 -15.49 37.71
CA LEU A 85 1.67 -15.13 39.10
C LEU A 85 0.50 -15.53 40.00
N THR A 86 -0.74 -15.25 39.59
CA THR A 86 -1.94 -15.68 40.34
C THR A 86 -1.99 -17.19 40.50
N LYS A 87 -1.67 -17.95 39.43
CA LYS A 87 -1.59 -19.41 39.51
C LYS A 87 -0.50 -19.87 40.49
N ALA A 88 0.72 -19.34 40.38
CA ALA A 88 1.83 -19.68 41.27
C ALA A 88 1.52 -19.35 42.74
N GLN A 89 0.82 -18.25 43.02
CA GLN A 89 0.36 -17.92 44.37
C GLN A 89 -0.68 -18.92 44.91
N SER A 90 -1.57 -19.41 44.05
CA SER A 90 -2.52 -20.48 44.40
C SER A 90 -1.78 -21.78 44.71
N ASP A 91 -0.79 -22.15 43.89
CA ASP A 91 0.02 -23.36 44.07
C ASP A 91 0.80 -23.31 45.40
N VAL A 92 1.40 -22.16 45.74
CA VAL A 92 2.04 -21.93 47.05
C VAL A 92 1.06 -22.16 48.19
N LYS A 93 -0.15 -21.60 48.11
CA LYS A 93 -1.18 -21.77 49.15
C LYS A 93 -1.59 -23.24 49.31
N GLN A 94 -1.77 -23.96 48.20
CA GLN A 94 -2.12 -25.38 48.24
C GLN A 94 -1.00 -26.23 48.84
N LEU A 95 0.25 -25.99 48.44
CA LEU A 95 1.41 -26.71 48.98
C LEU A 95 1.63 -26.41 50.47
N ALA A 96 1.41 -25.17 50.92
CA ALA A 96 1.49 -24.81 52.34
C ALA A 96 0.46 -25.59 53.18
N ASN A 97 -0.76 -25.78 52.65
CA ASN A 97 -1.78 -26.62 53.28
C ASN A 97 -1.36 -28.10 53.31
N THR A 98 -0.80 -28.62 52.20
CA THR A 98 -0.28 -29.99 52.13
C THR A 98 0.84 -30.24 53.14
N VAL A 99 1.81 -29.31 53.24
CA VAL A 99 2.89 -29.38 54.24
C VAL A 99 2.31 -29.39 55.66
N SER A 100 1.30 -28.56 55.94
CA SER A 100 0.64 -28.51 57.25
C SER A 100 -0.05 -29.84 57.59
N ALA A 101 -0.78 -30.42 56.63
CA ALA A 101 -1.44 -31.72 56.80
C ALA A 101 -0.43 -32.86 57.03
N LYS A 102 0.67 -32.86 56.27
CA LYS A 102 1.75 -33.86 56.41
C LYS A 102 2.49 -33.72 57.74
N LYS A 103 2.70 -32.50 58.22
CA LYS A 103 3.27 -32.26 59.56
C LYS A 103 2.36 -32.79 60.67
N ALA A 104 1.04 -32.63 60.52
CA ALA A 104 0.07 -33.21 61.46
C ALA A 104 0.09 -34.75 61.43
N GLU A 105 0.19 -35.36 60.25
CA GLU A 105 0.32 -36.81 60.08
C GLU A 105 1.58 -37.36 60.76
N VAL A 106 2.75 -36.72 60.55
CA VAL A 106 4.01 -37.07 61.23
C VAL A 106 3.87 -36.97 62.75
N SER A 107 3.24 -35.90 63.25
CA SER A 107 3.03 -35.70 64.68
C SER A 107 2.15 -36.80 65.29
N ARG A 108 1.06 -37.16 64.60
CA ARG A 108 0.15 -38.26 65.01
C ARG A 108 0.89 -39.60 65.08
N LEU A 109 1.66 -39.95 64.04
CA LEU A 109 2.43 -41.19 63.99
C LEU A 109 3.54 -41.25 65.05
N THR A 110 4.15 -40.11 65.36
CA THR A 110 5.16 -40.02 66.42
C THR A 110 4.53 -40.26 67.80
N GLN A 111 3.33 -39.70 68.04
CA GLN A 111 2.60 -39.95 69.27
C GLN A 111 2.16 -41.43 69.38
N GLU A 112 1.58 -41.99 68.32
CA GLU A 112 1.17 -43.41 68.27
C GLU A 112 2.36 -44.34 68.55
N MET A 113 3.54 -44.03 68.00
CA MET A 113 4.76 -44.78 68.26
C MET A 113 5.22 -44.68 69.73
N ALA A 114 5.13 -43.50 70.34
CA ALA A 114 5.47 -43.31 71.75
C ALA A 114 4.52 -44.09 72.68
N GLU A 115 3.21 -44.09 72.38
CA GLU A 115 2.21 -44.87 73.12
C GLU A 115 2.48 -46.38 73.02
N LEU A 116 2.79 -46.89 71.82
CA LEU A 116 3.14 -48.30 71.62
C LEU A 116 4.41 -48.72 72.39
N VAL A 117 5.42 -47.84 72.47
CA VAL A 117 6.63 -48.07 73.26
C VAL A 117 6.32 -48.18 74.75
N GLU A 118 5.44 -47.33 75.29
CA GLU A 118 5.03 -47.42 76.70
C GLU A 118 4.26 -48.72 76.99
N VAL A 119 3.34 -49.12 76.11
CA VAL A 119 2.60 -50.39 76.26
C VAL A 119 3.55 -51.58 76.20
N GLN A 120 4.57 -51.56 75.34
CA GLN A 120 5.58 -52.63 75.25
C GLN A 120 6.34 -52.83 76.56
N LYS A 121 6.59 -51.76 77.34
CA LYS A 121 7.25 -51.86 78.65
C LYS A 121 6.42 -52.60 79.70
N LEU A 122 5.10 -52.63 79.55
CA LEU A 122 4.17 -53.32 80.45
C LEU A 122 4.02 -54.82 80.12
N GLY A 123 4.52 -55.28 78.96
CA GLY A 123 4.52 -56.68 78.56
C GLY A 123 4.94 -56.88 77.09
N ASN A 124 5.71 -57.94 76.81
CA ASN A 124 6.23 -58.23 75.47
C ASN A 124 5.26 -59.16 74.70
N SER A 125 4.54 -58.64 73.71
CA SER A 125 3.72 -59.41 72.76
C SER A 125 4.21 -59.19 71.32
N ASN A 126 4.19 -60.26 70.51
CA ASN A 126 4.57 -60.22 69.09
C ASN A 126 3.71 -59.20 68.30
N ASP A 127 2.44 -59.03 68.67
CA ASP A 127 1.54 -58.07 68.01
C ASP A 127 1.97 -56.62 68.21
N ILE A 128 2.46 -56.29 69.42
CA ILE A 128 2.96 -54.95 69.75
C ILE A 128 4.23 -54.67 68.94
N GLN A 129 5.15 -55.63 68.83
CA GLN A 129 6.37 -55.50 68.03
C GLN A 129 6.04 -55.29 66.54
N GLN A 130 5.05 -56.02 66.00
CA GLN A 130 4.63 -55.86 64.62
C GLN A 130 4.02 -54.47 64.37
N LYS A 131 3.12 -53.99 65.25
CA LYS A 131 2.55 -52.64 65.15
C LYS A 131 3.60 -51.54 65.26
N LEU A 132 4.60 -51.71 66.14
CA LEU A 132 5.70 -50.77 66.28
C LEU A 132 6.54 -50.69 65.01
N SER A 133 6.87 -51.84 64.40
CA SER A 133 7.57 -51.88 63.10
C SER A 133 6.76 -51.22 61.98
N GLN A 134 5.45 -51.48 61.89
CA GLN A 134 4.56 -50.87 60.91
C GLN A 134 4.46 -49.35 61.09
N THR A 135 4.29 -48.88 62.33
CA THR A 135 4.21 -47.45 62.67
C THR A 135 5.51 -46.75 62.35
N GLN A 136 6.66 -47.39 62.62
CA GLN A 136 7.97 -46.84 62.28
C GLN A 136 8.16 -46.71 60.76
N GLN A 137 7.75 -47.72 59.98
CA GLN A 137 7.78 -47.64 58.52
C GLN A 137 6.85 -46.55 57.98
N ALA A 138 5.65 -46.41 58.55
CA ALA A 138 4.72 -45.34 58.18
C ALA A 138 5.29 -43.95 58.51
N LEU A 139 5.94 -43.79 59.67
CA LEU A 139 6.60 -42.56 60.07
C LEU A 139 7.75 -42.16 59.13
N VAL A 140 8.58 -43.12 58.72
CA VAL A 140 9.64 -42.88 57.72
C VAL A 140 9.04 -42.39 56.40
N LYS A 141 8.00 -43.07 55.88
CA LYS A 141 7.31 -42.66 54.65
C LYS A 141 6.66 -41.28 54.77
N ALA A 142 6.04 -40.97 55.91
CA ALA A 142 5.42 -39.68 56.18
C ALA A 142 6.47 -38.55 56.23
N ASN A 143 7.62 -38.79 56.87
CA ASN A 143 8.73 -37.84 56.90
C ASN A 143 9.34 -37.59 55.51
N SER A 144 9.54 -38.64 54.71
CA SER A 144 9.98 -38.48 53.31
C SER A 144 9.00 -37.65 52.50
N SER A 145 7.70 -37.96 52.60
CA SER A 145 6.63 -37.21 51.90
C SER A 145 6.55 -35.75 52.36
N LEU A 146 6.76 -35.47 53.65
CA LEU A 146 6.81 -34.12 54.19
C LEU A 146 8.01 -33.34 53.61
N SER A 147 9.19 -33.96 53.56
CA SER A 147 10.39 -33.35 52.98
C SER A 147 10.20 -33.01 51.51
N GLU A 148 9.59 -33.91 50.72
CA GLU A 148 9.24 -33.66 49.33
C GLU A 148 8.26 -32.47 49.19
N ALA A 149 7.21 -32.43 50.00
CA ALA A 149 6.24 -31.33 49.98
C ALA A 149 6.89 -29.98 50.37
N GLN A 150 7.81 -29.97 51.34
CA GLN A 150 8.57 -28.77 51.73
C GLN A 150 9.47 -28.27 50.61
N ASN A 151 10.12 -29.19 49.89
CA ASN A 151 10.94 -28.84 48.72
C ASN A 151 10.09 -28.27 47.59
N GLN A 152 8.92 -28.87 47.30
CA GLN A 152 7.99 -28.35 46.32
C GLN A 152 7.47 -26.95 46.69
N LEU A 153 7.10 -26.73 47.96
CA LEU A 153 6.68 -25.42 48.46
C LEU A 153 7.77 -24.36 48.25
N THR A 154 8.99 -24.67 48.66
CA THR A 154 10.15 -23.76 48.50
C THR A 154 10.36 -23.38 47.04
N ASN A 155 10.23 -24.32 46.11
CA ASN A 155 10.37 -24.07 44.68
C ASN A 155 9.22 -23.21 44.12
N ALA A 156 7.98 -23.47 44.54
CA ALA A 156 6.82 -22.67 44.16
C ALA A 156 6.93 -21.22 44.67
N GLU A 157 7.43 -21.03 45.89
CA GLU A 157 7.69 -19.70 46.46
C GLU A 157 8.74 -18.93 45.65
N LYS A 158 9.85 -19.59 45.27
CA LYS A 158 10.87 -19.00 44.39
C LYS A 158 10.29 -18.58 43.03
N GLN A 159 9.47 -19.43 42.42
CA GLN A 159 8.82 -19.13 41.14
C GLN A 159 7.85 -17.93 41.26
N SER A 160 7.04 -17.90 42.31
CA SER A 160 6.11 -16.79 42.61
C SER A 160 6.87 -15.48 42.82
N ALA A 161 7.98 -15.50 43.57
CA ALA A 161 8.82 -14.33 43.78
C ALA A 161 9.46 -13.81 42.48
N SER A 162 9.94 -14.72 41.61
CA SER A 162 10.49 -14.37 40.30
C SER A 162 9.44 -13.72 39.40
N LEU A 163 8.25 -14.33 39.27
CA LEU A 163 7.15 -13.78 38.49
C LEU A 163 6.70 -12.40 39.00
N LYS A 164 6.67 -12.19 40.32
CA LYS A 164 6.37 -10.89 40.93
C LYS A 164 7.38 -9.81 40.49
N LYS A 165 8.67 -10.16 40.42
CA LYS A 165 9.71 -9.26 39.92
C LYS A 165 9.49 -8.93 38.44
N THR A 166 9.22 -9.93 37.59
CA THR A 166 8.93 -9.72 36.16
C THR A 166 7.70 -8.83 35.93
N VAL A 167 6.64 -8.99 36.73
CA VAL A 167 5.47 -8.09 36.66
C VAL A 167 5.86 -6.64 36.94
N ALA A 168 6.68 -6.40 37.97
CA ALA A 168 7.13 -5.04 38.30
C ALA A 168 7.98 -4.41 37.18
N GLU A 169 8.87 -5.19 36.56
CA GLU A 169 9.69 -4.75 35.42
C GLU A 169 8.83 -4.42 34.19
N LEU A 170 7.84 -5.26 33.87
CA LEU A 170 6.93 -5.04 32.75
C LEU A 170 6.01 -3.83 32.97
N GLU A 171 5.52 -3.59 34.19
CA GLU A 171 4.77 -2.37 34.52
C GLU A 171 5.63 -1.11 34.34
N SER A 172 6.89 -1.16 34.79
CA SER A 172 7.85 -0.05 34.61
C SER A 172 8.11 0.22 33.12
N LYS A 173 8.35 -0.83 32.32
CA LYS A 173 8.55 -0.73 30.88
C LYS A 173 7.32 -0.17 30.16
N LYS A 174 6.12 -0.62 30.53
CA LYS A 174 4.85 -0.11 30.01
C LYS A 174 4.71 1.39 30.28
N LYS A 175 4.99 1.84 31.51
CA LYS A 175 4.97 3.26 31.89
C LYS A 175 5.96 4.08 31.07
N SER A 176 7.20 3.60 30.94
CA SER A 176 8.24 4.27 30.15
C SER A 176 7.84 4.42 28.68
N LEU A 177 7.34 3.36 28.04
CA LEU A 177 6.87 3.39 26.66
C LEU A 177 5.70 4.37 26.47
N SER A 178 4.75 4.40 27.42
CA SER A 178 3.64 5.35 27.39
C SER A 178 4.11 6.81 27.42
N THR A 179 5.11 7.13 28.26
CA THR A 179 5.71 8.46 28.31
C THR A 179 6.41 8.82 27.00
N GLN A 180 7.19 7.89 26.43
CA GLN A 180 7.88 8.11 25.16
C GLN A 180 6.91 8.35 23.99
N ILE A 181 5.81 7.60 23.92
CA ILE A 181 4.75 7.81 22.93
C ILE A 181 4.16 9.21 23.06
N THR A 182 3.84 9.64 24.27
CA THR A 182 3.28 10.98 24.53
C THR A 182 4.23 12.08 24.09
N GLN A 183 5.52 11.97 24.42
CA GLN A 183 6.55 12.92 24.00
C GLN A 183 6.70 12.97 22.48
N LYS A 184 6.72 11.80 21.81
CA LYS A 184 6.84 11.71 20.35
C LYS A 184 5.60 12.23 19.63
N GLN A 185 4.40 12.03 20.18
CA GLN A 185 3.16 12.61 19.65
C GLN A 185 3.15 14.15 19.75
N ALA A 186 3.69 14.71 20.84
CA ALA A 186 3.87 16.15 20.96
C ALA A 186 4.87 16.68 19.91
N GLN A 187 5.99 15.99 19.70
CA GLN A 187 6.95 16.33 18.63
C GLN A 187 6.31 16.24 17.24
N LEU A 188 5.48 15.23 16.99
CA LEU A 188 4.77 15.05 15.72
C LEU A 188 3.79 16.20 15.45
N SER A 189 3.09 16.65 16.48
CA SER A 189 2.20 17.81 16.40
C SER A 189 2.97 19.10 16.07
N GLN A 190 4.14 19.29 16.69
CA GLN A 190 5.03 20.42 16.38
C GLN A 190 5.56 20.37 14.94
N LEU A 191 6.02 19.20 14.48
CA LEU A 191 6.50 19.02 13.10
C LEU A 191 5.38 19.23 12.08
N THR A 192 4.16 18.77 12.38
CA THR A 192 2.99 19.01 11.52
C THR A 192 2.69 20.50 11.39
N ALA A 193 2.76 21.25 12.49
CA ALA A 193 2.62 22.71 12.45
C ALA A 193 3.74 23.37 11.63
N GLN A 194 4.99 22.89 11.75
CA GLN A 194 6.11 23.39 10.95
C GLN A 194 5.94 23.09 9.45
N VAL A 195 5.43 21.91 9.08
CA VAL A 195 5.09 21.60 7.67
C VAL A 195 4.07 22.60 7.15
N LYS A 196 2.97 22.83 7.90
CA LYS A 196 1.93 23.78 7.49
C LYS A 196 2.49 25.20 7.31
N ALA A 197 3.33 25.66 8.24
CA ALA A 197 3.97 26.97 8.14
C ALA A 197 4.93 27.05 6.94
N ALA A 198 5.69 25.98 6.66
CA ALA A 198 6.60 25.92 5.52
C ALA A 198 5.86 25.86 4.17
N ASP A 199 4.74 25.11 4.09
CA ASP A 199 3.88 25.10 2.90
C ASP A 199 3.27 26.50 2.65
N GLN A 200 2.77 27.17 3.69
CA GLN A 200 2.26 28.55 3.58
C GLN A 200 3.32 29.55 3.12
N ALA A 201 4.55 29.44 3.66
CA ALA A 201 5.66 30.28 3.23
C ALA A 201 6.01 30.02 1.76
N LEU A 202 6.05 28.75 1.34
CA LEU A 202 6.31 28.38 -0.05
C LEU A 202 5.26 28.96 -1.00
N ASP A 203 3.98 28.92 -0.64
CA ASP A 203 2.90 29.47 -1.48
C ASP A 203 2.97 31.00 -1.57
N LYS A 204 3.40 31.68 -0.50
CA LYS A 204 3.67 33.11 -0.53
C LYS A 204 4.80 33.45 -1.50
N GLU A 205 5.93 32.75 -1.43
CA GLU A 205 7.07 32.96 -2.33
C GLU A 205 6.70 32.70 -3.80
N LYS A 206 5.97 31.61 -4.07
CA LYS A 206 5.43 31.32 -5.42
C LYS A 206 4.55 32.45 -5.94
N SER A 207 3.68 32.99 -5.09
CA SER A 207 2.76 34.07 -5.47
C SER A 207 3.51 35.36 -5.80
N GLN A 208 4.55 35.69 -5.03
CA GLN A 208 5.42 36.83 -5.30
C GLN A 208 6.19 36.67 -6.61
N LEU A 209 6.69 35.48 -6.91
CA LEU A 209 7.38 35.20 -8.18
C LEU A 209 6.44 35.33 -9.39
N LYS A 210 5.19 34.83 -9.29
CA LYS A 210 4.16 34.98 -10.35
C LYS A 210 3.81 36.44 -10.64
N GLN A 211 3.84 37.32 -9.63
CA GLN A 211 3.59 38.75 -9.83
C GLN A 211 4.70 39.47 -10.61
N LEU A 212 5.92 38.93 -10.61
CA LEU A 212 7.06 39.48 -11.35
C LEU A 212 7.24 38.85 -12.75
N THR A 213 6.58 37.72 -13.01
CA THR A 213 6.64 37.00 -14.30
C THR A 213 5.23 36.53 -14.74
N PRO A 214 4.39 37.42 -15.28
CA PRO A 214 3.01 37.09 -15.66
C PRO A 214 2.89 36.07 -16.80
N ASP A 215 3.90 35.98 -17.68
CA ASP A 215 3.81 35.25 -18.95
C ASP A 215 4.36 33.82 -18.94
N ASN A 216 4.67 33.25 -17.77
CA ASN A 216 5.15 31.87 -17.70
C ASN A 216 4.27 31.03 -16.76
N PRO A 217 3.45 30.10 -17.28
CA PRO A 217 2.65 29.23 -16.43
C PRO A 217 3.60 28.32 -15.65
N ILE A 218 3.71 28.57 -14.34
CA ILE A 218 4.38 27.66 -13.42
C ILE A 218 3.55 26.38 -13.40
N ALA A 219 3.97 25.39 -14.21
CA ALA A 219 3.45 24.05 -14.16
C ALA A 219 3.60 23.51 -12.73
N GLU A 220 2.48 23.11 -12.12
CA GLU A 220 2.47 22.44 -10.83
C GLU A 220 3.13 21.07 -10.98
N VAL A 221 4.44 21.02 -10.80
CA VAL A 221 5.16 19.77 -10.63
C VAL A 221 4.84 19.27 -9.22
N HIS A 222 3.80 18.46 -9.10
CA HIS A 222 3.58 17.65 -7.92
C HIS A 222 4.83 16.79 -7.70
N THR A 223 5.52 17.01 -6.58
CA THR A 223 6.63 16.15 -6.16
C THR A 223 6.04 14.84 -5.66
N GLU A 224 5.80 13.92 -6.60
CA GLU A 224 5.21 12.63 -6.33
C GLU A 224 6.28 11.67 -5.76
N LYS A 225 6.07 11.21 -4.52
CA LYS A 225 6.90 10.15 -3.92
C LYS A 225 6.88 8.92 -4.83
N ASN A 226 8.08 8.50 -5.20
CA ASN A 226 8.34 7.33 -6.01
C ASN A 226 8.16 6.06 -5.15
N TYR A 227 7.25 5.17 -5.57
CA TYR A 227 6.92 3.93 -4.86
C TYR A 227 7.80 2.74 -5.30
N MET A 228 8.51 2.85 -6.43
CA MET A 228 9.29 1.77 -7.05
C MET A 228 10.82 1.95 -6.86
N GLY A 229 11.23 2.80 -5.91
CA GLY A 229 12.63 3.18 -5.65
C GLY A 229 13.17 4.22 -6.65
N ASP A 230 14.28 4.89 -6.31
CA ASP A 230 14.82 6.07 -7.02
C ASP A 230 14.96 5.96 -8.55
N ARG A 231 14.90 4.75 -9.11
CA ARG A 231 15.01 4.48 -10.55
C ARG A 231 13.75 4.77 -11.39
N TYR A 232 12.54 4.76 -10.82
CA TYR A 232 11.29 4.84 -11.60
C TYR A 232 10.21 5.72 -10.97
N LYS A 233 9.84 6.87 -11.55
CA LYS A 233 8.66 7.60 -11.04
C LYS A 233 7.42 6.71 -11.13
N TRP A 234 6.46 6.84 -10.21
CA TRP A 234 5.30 5.92 -10.22
C TRP A 234 4.43 6.02 -11.49
N ARG A 235 4.59 7.09 -12.28
CA ARG A 235 4.00 7.27 -13.63
C ARG A 235 5.02 7.19 -14.77
N SER A 236 6.11 6.44 -14.65
CA SER A 236 7.05 6.23 -15.76
C SER A 236 6.96 4.81 -16.31
N ILE A 237 7.00 4.67 -17.64
CA ILE A 237 7.19 3.38 -18.30
C ILE A 237 8.58 3.32 -18.89
N LYS A 238 9.28 2.23 -18.58
CA LYS A 238 10.49 1.83 -19.29
C LYS A 238 10.21 0.73 -20.30
N PHE A 239 10.92 0.83 -21.41
CA PHE A 239 10.96 -0.20 -22.43
C PHE A 239 12.30 -0.92 -22.33
N ASP A 240 12.28 -2.24 -22.42
CA ASP A 240 13.49 -3.05 -22.51
C ASP A 240 14.08 -3.01 -23.93
N GLU A 241 15.15 -3.76 -24.14
CA GLU A 241 15.87 -3.84 -25.42
C GLU A 241 15.03 -4.45 -26.56
N ALA A 242 13.95 -5.18 -26.24
CA ALA A 242 12.99 -5.73 -27.20
C ALA A 242 11.82 -4.76 -27.48
N GLY A 243 11.85 -3.57 -26.87
CA GLY A 243 10.77 -2.61 -26.89
C GLY A 243 9.54 -3.09 -26.11
N ASP A 244 9.68 -4.12 -25.27
CA ASP A 244 8.63 -4.58 -24.38
C ASP A 244 8.66 -3.76 -23.08
N ILE A 245 7.54 -3.71 -22.36
CA ILE A 245 7.46 -2.93 -21.12
C ILE A 245 8.21 -3.70 -20.01
N GLU A 246 9.19 -3.06 -19.39
CA GLU A 246 9.96 -3.67 -18.30
C GLU A 246 9.00 -4.03 -17.15
N GLN A 247 9.06 -5.27 -16.65
CA GLN A 247 8.12 -5.83 -15.65
C GLN A 247 8.00 -4.98 -14.36
N GLY A 248 9.02 -4.18 -14.02
CA GLY A 248 9.02 -3.24 -12.90
C GLY A 248 8.39 -1.86 -13.18
N SER A 249 7.98 -1.58 -14.42
CA SER A 249 7.35 -0.31 -14.82
C SER A 249 5.84 -0.27 -14.59
N ILE A 250 5.22 -1.42 -14.34
CA ILE A 250 3.80 -1.57 -14.04
C ILE A 250 3.70 -1.98 -12.57
N SER A 251 2.79 -1.37 -11.79
CA SER A 251 2.63 -1.76 -10.38
C SER A 251 2.43 -3.28 -10.30
N GLN A 252 3.12 -3.88 -9.33
CA GLN A 252 3.28 -5.32 -9.22
C GLN A 252 1.92 -6.04 -9.28
N ASN A 253 1.84 -7.08 -10.10
CA ASN A 253 0.69 -7.96 -10.28
C ASN A 253 -0.56 -7.33 -10.90
N ILE A 254 -0.52 -7.24 -12.23
CA ILE A 254 -1.66 -7.74 -13.02
C ILE A 254 -1.12 -8.88 -13.87
N ALA A 255 -1.32 -10.09 -13.36
CA ALA A 255 -1.19 -11.31 -14.13
C ALA A 255 -2.31 -11.33 -15.17
N ILE A 256 -2.15 -10.62 -16.29
CA ILE A 256 -2.88 -11.02 -17.50
C ILE A 256 -1.98 -12.03 -18.17
N SER A 257 -2.46 -13.26 -18.15
CA SER A 257 -1.98 -14.44 -18.86
C SER A 257 -1.77 -14.29 -20.37
N GLY A 258 -1.83 -13.07 -20.92
CA GLY A 258 -1.30 -12.71 -22.22
C GLY A 258 0.11 -12.17 -22.05
N ARG A 259 1.10 -13.05 -22.15
CA ARG A 259 2.51 -12.68 -22.35
C ARG A 259 2.57 -11.50 -23.34
N TYR A 260 3.23 -10.39 -22.98
CA TYR A 260 3.65 -9.37 -23.94
C TYR A 260 4.64 -10.06 -24.90
N TYR A 261 4.12 -10.71 -25.94
CA TYR A 261 4.93 -11.49 -26.89
C TYR A 261 4.87 -10.88 -28.27
N GLY A 262 5.49 -9.72 -28.38
CA GLY A 262 5.86 -9.27 -29.71
C GLY A 262 6.86 -8.15 -29.55
N THR A 263 8.08 -8.42 -30.00
CA THR A 263 9.14 -7.42 -30.15
C THR A 263 8.54 -6.20 -30.82
N SER A 264 8.55 -5.07 -30.11
CA SER A 264 8.01 -3.81 -30.61
C SER A 264 9.09 -2.74 -30.75
N SER A 265 10.35 -3.15 -30.83
CA SER A 265 11.44 -2.29 -31.26
C SER A 265 11.15 -1.76 -32.67
N PRO A 266 10.96 -0.44 -32.86
CA PRO A 266 10.95 0.13 -34.20
C PRO A 266 12.20 -0.26 -34.97
N SER A 267 12.00 -0.84 -36.15
CA SER A 267 13.10 -1.14 -37.06
C SER A 267 13.29 0.05 -38.01
N ILE A 268 14.51 0.56 -38.08
CA ILE A 268 14.87 1.70 -38.93
C ILE A 268 16.00 1.32 -39.88
N LEU A 269 16.04 1.97 -41.04
CA LEU A 269 17.20 1.88 -41.92
C LEU A 269 18.29 2.87 -41.51
N VAL A 270 19.52 2.40 -41.36
CA VAL A 270 20.71 3.21 -41.06
C VAL A 270 21.85 2.90 -42.04
N PRO A 271 22.83 3.81 -42.24
CA PRO A 271 24.02 3.47 -43.01
C PRO A 271 24.73 2.29 -42.35
N ASP A 272 25.28 1.37 -43.15
CA ASP A 272 26.12 0.32 -42.60
C ASP A 272 27.38 0.91 -41.92
N PRO A 273 28.01 0.20 -40.97
CA PRO A 273 29.14 0.75 -40.19
C PRO A 273 30.36 1.11 -41.04
N VAL A 274 30.46 0.54 -42.25
CA VAL A 274 31.54 0.78 -43.21
C VAL A 274 31.22 1.92 -44.19
N GLY A 275 30.01 2.49 -44.14
CA GLY A 275 29.53 3.62 -44.93
C GLY A 275 29.28 3.33 -46.41
N THR A 276 29.22 2.05 -46.81
CA THR A 276 29.06 1.60 -48.20
C THR A 276 27.69 1.05 -48.53
N GLY A 277 26.82 0.89 -47.52
CA GLY A 277 25.55 0.18 -47.63
C GLY A 277 24.54 0.62 -46.57
N ILE A 278 23.51 -0.19 -46.39
CA ILE A 278 22.37 0.09 -45.50
C ILE A 278 22.07 -1.17 -44.70
N GLU A 279 21.80 -1.00 -43.40
CA GLU A 279 21.36 -2.07 -42.52
C GLU A 279 20.08 -1.69 -41.77
N GLU A 280 19.34 -2.71 -41.33
CA GLU A 280 18.18 -2.54 -40.46
C GLU A 280 18.64 -2.57 -39.00
N ASP A 281 18.23 -1.56 -38.26
CA ASP A 281 18.65 -1.32 -36.89
C ASP A 281 17.42 -1.17 -36.00
N TYR A 282 17.42 -1.90 -34.89
CA TYR A 282 16.30 -1.96 -33.97
C TYR A 282 16.52 -0.92 -32.87
N ARG A 283 15.63 0.06 -32.79
CA ARG A 283 15.67 1.12 -31.79
C ARG A 283 14.71 0.81 -30.66
N ASN A 284 15.07 1.21 -29.45
CA ASN A 284 14.17 1.14 -28.31
C ASN A 284 13.19 2.31 -28.35
N PHE A 285 11.97 2.05 -27.91
CA PHE A 285 11.03 3.12 -27.60
C PHE A 285 11.57 3.92 -26.40
N GLU A 286 11.53 5.25 -26.47
CA GLU A 286 11.99 6.11 -25.37
C GLU A 286 11.12 5.96 -24.11
N ASP A 287 11.76 5.82 -22.95
CA ASP A 287 11.07 5.85 -21.66
C ASP A 287 10.11 7.05 -21.57
N ILE A 288 8.86 6.79 -21.20
CA ILE A 288 7.85 7.84 -21.06
C ILE A 288 7.64 8.12 -19.58
N ASP A 289 8.02 9.32 -19.15
CA ASP A 289 7.57 9.88 -17.88
C ASP A 289 6.23 10.58 -18.06
N PHE A 290 5.12 9.96 -17.64
CA PHE A 290 3.80 10.58 -17.75
C PHE A 290 3.58 11.71 -16.75
N SER A 291 4.43 11.86 -15.72
CA SER A 291 4.27 12.93 -14.71
C SER A 291 4.51 14.33 -15.27
N GLN A 292 5.16 14.44 -16.43
CA GLN A 292 5.35 15.73 -17.12
C GLN A 292 4.09 16.21 -17.85
N TYR A 293 3.06 15.37 -17.98
CA TYR A 293 1.82 15.68 -18.70
C TYR A 293 0.68 15.95 -17.73
N LEU A 294 -0.20 16.89 -18.10
CA LEU A 294 -1.32 17.31 -17.26
C LEU A 294 -2.29 16.16 -16.98
N VAL A 295 -2.85 16.15 -15.77
CA VAL A 295 -3.93 15.24 -15.39
C VAL A 295 -5.23 15.73 -16.03
N ASN A 296 -5.78 14.93 -16.95
CA ASN A 296 -7.06 15.20 -17.59
C ASN A 296 -7.70 13.88 -18.04
N SER A 297 -8.71 13.40 -17.29
CA SER A 297 -9.39 12.13 -17.57
C SER A 297 -10.27 12.14 -18.83
N GLN A 298 -10.51 13.32 -19.42
CA GLN A 298 -11.36 13.50 -20.59
C GLN A 298 -10.57 13.79 -21.87
N GLN A 299 -9.25 13.91 -21.80
CA GLN A 299 -8.41 14.26 -22.93
C GLN A 299 -7.39 13.17 -23.21
N ILE A 300 -7.39 12.71 -24.46
CA ILE A 300 -6.35 11.84 -24.99
C ILE A 300 -5.15 12.71 -25.33
N GLN A 301 -4.01 12.35 -24.78
CA GLN A 301 -2.72 12.97 -25.03
C GLN A 301 -1.87 12.01 -25.87
N SER A 302 -0.87 12.55 -26.57
CA SER A 302 -0.02 11.77 -27.47
C SER A 302 1.44 12.20 -27.38
N LYS A 303 2.34 11.23 -27.47
CA LYS A 303 3.78 11.40 -27.57
C LYS A 303 4.28 10.65 -28.80
N GLU A 304 4.86 11.39 -29.75
CA GLU A 304 5.52 10.82 -30.93
C GLU A 304 7.03 10.78 -30.74
N GLN A 305 7.66 9.74 -31.27
CA GLN A 305 9.11 9.58 -31.31
C GLN A 305 9.60 9.55 -32.76
N PHE A 306 10.70 10.24 -33.01
CA PHE A 306 11.29 10.39 -34.35
C PHE A 306 12.76 9.98 -34.34
N ALA A 307 13.22 9.34 -35.40
CA ALA A 307 14.64 9.03 -35.62
C ALA A 307 15.10 9.45 -37.02
N GLN A 308 16.41 9.65 -37.16
CA GLN A 308 17.05 9.79 -38.46
C GLN A 308 17.19 8.41 -39.09
N THR A 309 16.78 8.27 -40.35
CA THR A 309 16.84 7.02 -41.09
C THR A 309 17.16 7.28 -42.56
N CYS A 310 17.70 6.28 -43.27
CA CYS A 310 17.88 6.34 -44.71
C CYS A 310 16.57 6.66 -45.44
N ALA A 311 16.67 7.41 -46.54
CA ALA A 311 15.50 7.74 -47.37
C ALA A 311 14.89 6.50 -48.05
N SER A 312 15.71 5.51 -48.40
CA SER A 312 15.31 4.24 -49.01
C SER A 312 16.41 3.18 -48.82
N ARG A 313 16.14 1.92 -49.21
CA ARG A 313 17.15 0.84 -49.21
C ARG A 313 18.27 1.01 -50.24
N VAL A 314 18.15 1.97 -51.16
CA VAL A 314 19.15 2.25 -52.22
C VAL A 314 19.92 3.56 -51.98
N ALA A 315 19.46 4.40 -51.06
CA ALA A 315 20.07 5.69 -50.77
C ALA A 315 19.87 6.08 -49.30
N CYS A 316 20.98 6.13 -48.55
CA CYS A 316 20.99 6.62 -47.18
C CYS A 316 21.36 8.12 -47.05
N ASN A 317 21.88 8.71 -48.12
CA ASN A 317 22.16 10.14 -48.19
C ASN A 317 21.16 10.81 -49.16
N PRO A 318 20.30 11.74 -48.69
CA PRO A 318 20.22 12.25 -47.33
C PRO A 318 19.51 11.29 -46.37
N THR A 319 19.85 11.40 -45.08
CA THR A 319 18.99 10.86 -44.03
C THR A 319 17.74 11.72 -43.90
N VAL A 320 16.64 11.09 -43.49
CA VAL A 320 15.34 11.73 -43.28
C VAL A 320 14.85 11.45 -41.87
N LYS A 321 14.20 12.44 -41.26
CA LYS A 321 13.58 12.29 -39.95
C LYS A 321 12.20 11.64 -40.12
N ARG A 322 12.00 10.42 -39.60
CA ARG A 322 10.72 9.69 -39.66
C ARG A 322 10.16 9.45 -38.28
N LYS A 323 8.82 9.41 -38.17
CA LYS A 323 8.13 8.93 -36.98
C LYS A 323 8.39 7.43 -36.86
N ILE A 324 8.93 7.01 -35.73
CA ILE A 324 9.26 5.60 -35.47
C ILE A 324 8.34 4.99 -34.42
N ALA A 325 7.67 5.81 -33.62
CA ALA A 325 6.72 5.31 -32.65
C ALA A 325 5.74 6.39 -32.18
N GLU A 326 4.60 5.96 -31.65
CA GLU A 326 3.58 6.83 -31.06
C GLU A 326 2.99 6.16 -29.82
N ALA A 327 2.83 6.92 -28.73
CA ALA A 327 2.06 6.54 -27.56
C ALA A 327 0.88 7.51 -27.38
N ARG A 328 -0.33 6.98 -27.26
CA ARG A 328 -1.54 7.73 -26.88
C ARG A 328 -1.95 7.31 -25.49
N PHE A 329 -2.29 8.25 -24.63
CA PHE A 329 -2.57 7.96 -23.23
C PHE A 329 -3.56 8.96 -22.63
N VAL A 330 -4.11 8.61 -21.48
CA VAL A 330 -4.92 9.49 -20.68
C VAL A 330 -4.39 9.47 -19.25
N ASN A 331 -4.06 10.64 -18.74
CA ASN A 331 -3.59 10.82 -17.38
C ASN A 331 -4.76 11.14 -16.45
N GLN A 332 -4.92 10.32 -15.42
CA GLN A 332 -5.86 10.53 -14.33
C GLN A 332 -5.12 10.89 -13.04
N THR A 333 -5.81 11.13 -11.93
CA THR A 333 -5.19 11.48 -10.63
C THR A 333 -4.40 10.33 -10.03
N TYR A 334 -4.87 9.09 -10.18
CA TYR A 334 -4.26 7.90 -9.56
C TYR A 334 -3.83 6.84 -10.57
N SER A 335 -4.12 7.05 -11.85
CA SER A 335 -3.83 6.10 -12.91
C SER A 335 -3.48 6.79 -14.23
N THR A 336 -2.84 6.02 -15.12
CA THR A 336 -2.62 6.36 -16.52
C THR A 336 -2.86 5.11 -17.34
N TYR A 337 -3.65 5.22 -18.41
CA TYR A 337 -3.83 4.14 -19.38
C TYR A 337 -3.41 4.61 -20.76
N PHE A 338 -2.89 3.69 -21.55
CA PHE A 338 -2.16 4.02 -22.76
C PHE A 338 -2.23 2.92 -23.81
N ILE A 339 -1.98 3.33 -25.05
CA ILE A 339 -1.71 2.49 -26.21
C ILE A 339 -0.42 2.99 -26.85
N HIS A 340 0.52 2.12 -27.16
CA HIS A 340 1.70 2.46 -27.94
C HIS A 340 1.78 1.64 -29.22
N THR A 341 2.38 2.23 -30.25
CA THR A 341 2.49 1.65 -31.59
C THR A 341 3.85 2.03 -32.16
N ALA A 342 4.72 1.03 -32.30
CA ALA A 342 5.99 1.18 -33.01
C ALA A 342 5.78 1.13 -34.53
N MET A 343 6.68 1.72 -35.30
CA MET A 343 6.69 1.65 -36.75
C MET A 343 7.80 0.68 -37.17
N GLY A 344 7.46 -0.31 -37.98
CA GLY A 344 8.41 -1.23 -38.60
C GLY A 344 8.69 -0.84 -40.05
N TYR A 345 9.93 -0.97 -40.45
CA TYR A 345 10.33 -0.82 -41.85
C TYR A 345 9.88 -2.04 -42.67
N ASN A 346 9.35 -1.81 -43.88
CA ASN A 346 9.04 -2.86 -44.84
C ASN A 346 9.97 -2.74 -46.06
N SER A 347 10.82 -3.74 -46.24
CA SER A 347 11.82 -3.78 -47.31
C SER A 347 11.25 -4.01 -48.71
N SER A 348 9.97 -4.39 -48.83
CA SER A 348 9.32 -4.63 -50.11
C SER A 348 8.93 -3.34 -50.84
N ASP A 349 8.65 -2.26 -50.10
CA ASP A 349 8.14 -1.00 -50.65
C ASP A 349 8.76 0.26 -50.04
N ASP A 350 9.82 0.10 -49.25
CA ASP A 350 10.59 1.15 -48.59
C ASP A 350 9.78 2.09 -47.69
N LYS A 351 8.67 1.58 -47.12
CA LYS A 351 7.77 2.32 -46.23
C LYS A 351 7.81 1.82 -44.81
N TYR A 352 7.38 2.70 -43.91
CA TYR A 352 7.20 2.40 -42.50
C TYR A 352 5.73 2.15 -42.24
N TYR A 353 5.43 1.04 -41.58
CA TYR A 353 4.08 0.65 -41.21
C TYR A 353 3.97 0.56 -39.70
N PRO A 354 2.85 1.02 -39.11
CA PRO A 354 2.60 0.75 -37.71
C PRO A 354 2.60 -0.77 -37.48
N GLY A 355 3.27 -1.21 -36.43
CA GLY A 355 3.22 -2.57 -35.92
C GLY A 355 1.99 -2.80 -35.05
N SER A 356 1.89 -4.00 -34.48
CA SER A 356 0.79 -4.34 -33.58
C SER A 356 0.78 -3.42 -32.35
N PRO A 357 -0.33 -2.72 -32.08
CA PRO A 357 -0.45 -1.85 -30.93
C PRO A 357 -0.39 -2.67 -29.65
N LYS A 358 0.19 -2.06 -28.62
CA LYS A 358 0.25 -2.60 -27.27
C LYS A 358 -0.50 -1.66 -26.37
N ILE A 359 -1.31 -2.21 -25.47
CA ILE A 359 -2.14 -1.44 -24.56
C ILE A 359 -1.81 -1.81 -23.12
N GLY A 360 -2.01 -0.86 -22.22
CA GLY A 360 -1.80 -1.11 -20.81
C GLY A 360 -2.29 0.04 -19.95
N TYR A 361 -2.22 -0.18 -18.65
CA TYR A 361 -2.44 0.88 -17.67
C TYR A 361 -1.50 0.69 -16.48
N ILE A 362 -1.20 1.80 -15.83
CA ILE A 362 -0.44 1.89 -14.60
C ILE A 362 -1.26 2.68 -13.59
N PHE A 363 -1.13 2.35 -12.31
CA PHE A 363 -1.83 3.05 -11.26
C PHE A 363 -1.04 3.05 -9.96
N LYS A 364 -1.36 4.03 -9.12
CA LYS A 364 -0.76 4.18 -7.81
C LYS A 364 -1.41 3.21 -6.83
N GLU A 365 -0.62 2.26 -6.34
CA GLU A 365 -1.05 1.39 -5.25
C GLU A 365 -1.18 2.20 -3.96
N LEU A 366 -2.43 2.40 -3.54
CA LEU A 366 -2.78 3.02 -2.28
C LEU A 366 -3.70 2.05 -1.53
N PRO A 367 -3.56 1.92 -0.21
CA PRO A 367 -4.54 1.18 0.59
C PRO A 367 -5.94 1.72 0.27
N GLN A 368 -6.83 0.85 -0.21
CA GLN A 368 -8.22 1.22 -0.38
C GLN A 368 -8.86 1.36 1.00
N ASP A 369 -9.62 2.43 1.19
CA ASP A 369 -10.41 2.60 2.40
C ASP A 369 -11.44 1.46 2.45
N ASN A 370 -11.43 0.67 3.53
CA ASN A 370 -12.40 -0.41 3.72
C ASN A 370 -13.85 0.11 3.67
N ASN A 371 -14.07 1.41 3.86
CA ASN A 371 -15.36 2.06 3.73
C ASN A 371 -15.86 2.20 2.28
N VAL A 372 -15.06 1.84 1.26
CA VAL A 372 -15.51 1.82 -0.14
C VAL A 372 -16.72 0.89 -0.32
N TRP A 373 -16.80 -0.18 0.48
CA TRP A 373 -17.93 -1.12 0.51
C TRP A 373 -19.13 -0.67 1.35
N THR A 374 -18.94 0.30 2.24
CA THR A 374 -19.93 0.74 3.22
C THR A 374 -20.16 2.25 3.11
N ARG A 375 -20.40 2.72 1.88
CA ARG A 375 -20.70 4.14 1.64
C ARG A 375 -21.98 4.55 2.38
N PRO A 376 -22.05 5.80 2.86
CA PRO A 376 -23.26 6.34 3.48
C PRO A 376 -24.48 6.23 2.54
N SER A 377 -25.67 6.12 3.12
CA SER A 377 -26.90 6.01 2.34
C SER A 377 -27.10 7.23 1.43
N GLY A 378 -27.35 7.00 0.14
CA GLY A 378 -27.44 8.02 -0.91
C GLY A 378 -26.16 8.28 -1.70
N GLN A 379 -25.03 7.63 -1.39
CA GLN A 379 -23.74 7.73 -2.12
C GLN A 379 -23.26 6.39 -2.68
N GLU A 380 -24.13 5.40 -2.74
CA GLU A 380 -23.78 4.02 -3.09
C GLU A 380 -23.60 3.85 -4.60
N ILE A 381 -24.23 4.72 -5.41
CA ILE A 381 -24.09 4.72 -6.88
C ILE A 381 -23.10 5.80 -7.30
N VAL A 382 -21.97 5.37 -7.87
CA VAL A 382 -20.93 6.25 -8.41
C VAL A 382 -20.91 6.13 -9.93
N THR A 383 -20.96 7.27 -10.61
CA THR A 383 -20.82 7.33 -12.07
C THR A 383 -19.39 7.75 -12.42
N TYR A 384 -18.71 6.97 -13.24
CA TYR A 384 -17.38 7.26 -13.77
C TYR A 384 -17.49 7.60 -15.25
N ARG A 385 -16.77 8.64 -15.69
CA ARG A 385 -16.70 9.07 -17.09
C ARG A 385 -15.25 9.15 -17.54
N GLY A 386 -14.98 8.74 -18.77
CA GLY A 386 -13.63 8.83 -19.33
C GLY A 386 -13.56 8.35 -20.77
N LYS A 387 -12.40 7.82 -21.17
CA LYS A 387 -12.12 7.41 -22.54
C LYS A 387 -11.80 5.92 -22.64
N VAL A 388 -12.02 5.41 -23.83
CA VAL A 388 -11.52 4.11 -24.30
C VAL A 388 -10.49 4.40 -25.38
N LEU A 389 -9.34 3.72 -25.30
CA LEU A 389 -8.32 3.70 -26.33
C LEU A 389 -8.32 2.31 -26.95
N GLY A 390 -8.31 2.27 -28.27
CA GLY A 390 -8.16 1.05 -29.03
C GLY A 390 -7.34 1.31 -30.28
N SER A 391 -7.14 0.25 -31.04
CA SER A 391 -6.63 0.35 -32.39
C SER A 391 -7.17 -0.81 -33.18
N PHE A 392 -7.57 -0.53 -34.41
CA PHE A 392 -8.09 -1.52 -35.31
C PHE A 392 -7.02 -1.93 -36.33
N ASN A 393 -6.87 -3.25 -36.50
CA ASN A 393 -5.92 -3.86 -37.42
C ASN A 393 -6.57 -4.17 -38.78
N LYS A 394 -6.29 -3.34 -39.79
CA LYS A 394 -6.44 -3.76 -41.19
C LYS A 394 -5.08 -3.66 -41.84
N TYR A 395 -4.27 -4.70 -41.69
CA TYR A 395 -2.94 -4.77 -42.29
C TYR A 395 -2.95 -4.20 -43.72
N PRO A 396 -2.07 -3.24 -44.06
CA PRO A 396 -0.93 -2.77 -43.27
C PRO A 396 -1.20 -1.48 -42.44
N LYS A 397 -2.47 -1.09 -42.23
CA LYS A 397 -2.85 0.13 -41.53
C LYS A 397 -3.45 -0.17 -40.16
N TYR A 398 -2.86 0.43 -39.13
CA TYR A 398 -3.47 0.54 -37.81
C TYR A 398 -4.13 1.90 -37.68
N THR A 399 -5.44 1.88 -37.45
CA THR A 399 -6.22 3.11 -37.25
C THR A 399 -6.41 3.32 -35.76
N PRO A 400 -5.92 4.44 -35.19
CA PRO A 400 -6.19 4.78 -33.80
C PRO A 400 -7.70 4.84 -33.56
N ALA A 401 -8.18 4.08 -32.60
CA ALA A 401 -9.59 4.03 -32.24
C ALA A 401 -9.79 4.67 -30.86
N GLN A 402 -11.01 5.17 -30.62
CA GLN A 402 -11.38 5.77 -29.34
C GLN A 402 -12.90 5.76 -29.11
N GLY A 403 -13.30 5.84 -27.85
CA GLY A 403 -14.69 6.04 -27.45
C GLY A 403 -14.81 6.72 -26.09
N ASP A 404 -16.04 7.01 -25.70
CA ASP A 404 -16.39 7.61 -24.40
C ASP A 404 -17.02 6.54 -23.51
N ILE A 405 -16.41 6.26 -22.37
CA ILE A 405 -16.93 5.29 -21.40
C ILE A 405 -17.71 5.99 -20.30
N THR A 406 -18.86 5.42 -19.95
CA THR A 406 -19.60 5.72 -18.73
C THR A 406 -19.84 4.44 -17.95
N LEU A 407 -19.34 4.37 -16.72
CA LEU A 407 -19.57 3.24 -15.80
C LEU A 407 -20.40 3.71 -14.61
N LYS A 408 -21.32 2.86 -14.15
CA LYS A 408 -22.09 3.04 -12.93
C LYS A 408 -21.79 1.88 -12.00
N ALA A 409 -21.09 2.17 -10.91
CA ALA A 409 -20.85 1.22 -9.84
C ALA A 409 -21.88 1.46 -8.73
N ASN A 410 -22.66 0.44 -8.39
CA ASN A 410 -23.51 0.40 -7.22
C ASN A 410 -22.81 -0.44 -6.14
N PHE A 411 -22.20 0.23 -5.17
CA PHE A 411 -21.49 -0.39 -4.05
C PHE A 411 -22.43 -1.01 -3.02
N ALA A 412 -23.71 -0.62 -2.96
CA ALA A 412 -24.70 -1.30 -2.11
C ALA A 412 -25.10 -2.66 -2.69
N ASP A 413 -25.31 -2.69 -4.00
CA ASP A 413 -25.64 -3.93 -4.72
C ASP A 413 -24.42 -4.77 -5.08
N ASN A 414 -23.20 -4.27 -4.82
CA ASN A 414 -21.94 -4.82 -5.31
C ASN A 414 -21.99 -5.13 -6.81
N THR A 415 -22.46 -4.19 -7.63
CA THR A 415 -22.56 -4.39 -9.09
C THR A 415 -22.05 -3.19 -9.87
N VAL A 416 -21.59 -3.45 -11.09
CA VAL A 416 -21.16 -2.42 -12.04
C VAL A 416 -21.73 -2.70 -13.42
N SER A 417 -22.12 -1.65 -14.12
CA SER A 417 -22.59 -1.69 -15.51
C SER A 417 -22.16 -0.41 -16.22
N GLY A 418 -22.30 -0.35 -17.54
CA GLY A 418 -21.93 0.85 -18.26
C GLY A 418 -22.12 0.78 -19.75
N THR A 419 -21.60 1.79 -20.44
CA THR A 419 -21.64 1.91 -21.89
C THR A 419 -20.37 2.52 -22.43
N VAL A 420 -19.97 2.11 -23.63
CA VAL A 420 -19.00 2.83 -24.46
C VAL A 420 -19.73 3.41 -25.65
N THR A 421 -19.66 4.73 -25.80
CA THR A 421 -20.37 5.50 -26.82
C THR A 421 -19.38 6.30 -27.67
N ASN A 422 -19.88 6.99 -28.69
CA ASN A 422 -19.08 7.89 -29.54
C ASN A 422 -17.84 7.20 -30.12
N ARG A 423 -17.98 5.91 -30.44
CA ARG A 423 -16.89 5.07 -30.91
C ARG A 423 -16.48 5.47 -32.32
N LYS A 424 -15.19 5.67 -32.52
CA LYS A 424 -14.59 6.05 -33.80
C LYS A 424 -13.32 5.25 -34.04
N GLY A 425 -13.09 4.88 -35.30
CA GLY A 425 -11.89 4.15 -35.73
C GLY A 425 -11.94 2.64 -35.52
N TYR A 426 -13.07 2.08 -35.06
CA TYR A 426 -13.33 0.65 -34.97
C TYR A 426 -13.97 0.13 -36.27
N ILE A 427 -13.90 -1.19 -36.56
CA ILE A 427 -14.76 -1.77 -37.60
C ILE A 427 -16.20 -1.61 -37.15
N ASN A 428 -16.50 -2.09 -35.95
CA ASN A 428 -17.82 -1.95 -35.39
C ASN A 428 -17.88 -0.73 -34.47
N ASN A 429 -18.40 0.38 -35.02
CA ASN A 429 -18.61 1.63 -34.28
C ASN A 429 -19.96 1.68 -33.54
N GLN A 430 -20.69 0.56 -33.43
CA GLN A 430 -21.86 0.49 -32.56
C GLN A 430 -21.44 0.71 -31.10
N ASP A 431 -22.31 1.33 -30.32
CA ASP A 431 -22.09 1.47 -28.88
C ASP A 431 -21.92 0.09 -28.22
N ILE A 432 -21.16 0.03 -27.14
CA ILE A 432 -21.01 -1.17 -26.32
C ILE A 432 -21.83 -1.01 -25.06
N VAL A 433 -22.60 -2.02 -24.71
CA VAL A 433 -23.18 -2.19 -23.37
C VAL A 433 -22.25 -3.08 -22.55
N LEU A 434 -21.84 -2.58 -21.40
CA LEU A 434 -21.12 -3.33 -20.36
C LEU A 434 -22.19 -3.90 -19.42
N VAL A 435 -22.48 -5.19 -19.59
CA VAL A 435 -23.60 -5.87 -18.92
C VAL A 435 -23.37 -5.89 -17.41
N LYS A 436 -24.42 -5.65 -16.62
CA LYS A 436 -24.36 -5.62 -15.16
C LYS A 436 -23.66 -6.86 -14.61
N THR A 437 -22.56 -6.67 -13.91
CA THR A 437 -21.74 -7.74 -13.32
C THR A 437 -21.41 -7.46 -11.85
N PRO A 438 -21.13 -8.47 -11.02
CA PRO A 438 -20.69 -8.27 -9.65
C PRO A 438 -19.35 -7.54 -9.53
N ILE A 439 -19.25 -6.71 -8.49
CA ILE A 439 -17.99 -6.19 -7.97
C ILE A 439 -17.50 -7.21 -6.94
N SER A 440 -16.25 -7.64 -7.05
CA SER A 440 -15.66 -8.62 -6.14
C SER A 440 -14.23 -8.23 -5.77
N GLU A 441 -13.79 -8.71 -4.61
CA GLU A 441 -12.38 -8.71 -4.26
C GLU A 441 -11.64 -9.71 -5.18
N GLN A 442 -10.70 -9.20 -5.96
CA GLN A 442 -9.81 -10.01 -6.79
C GLN A 442 -8.70 -10.60 -5.91
N SER A 443 -7.99 -11.63 -6.40
CA SER A 443 -6.95 -12.42 -5.69
C SER A 443 -5.75 -11.63 -5.11
N THR A 444 -5.77 -10.30 -5.20
CA THR A 444 -4.71 -9.37 -4.77
C THR A 444 -5.21 -8.30 -3.78
N ASN A 445 -6.33 -8.51 -3.08
CA ASN A 445 -7.00 -7.50 -2.23
C ASN A 445 -7.36 -6.21 -2.99
N LYS A 446 -7.58 -6.33 -4.31
CA LYS A 446 -7.99 -5.23 -5.19
C LYS A 446 -9.48 -5.38 -5.46
N ILE A 447 -10.23 -4.29 -5.33
CA ILE A 447 -11.64 -4.27 -5.70
C ILE A 447 -11.75 -4.12 -7.21
N GLY A 448 -12.41 -5.08 -7.86
CA GLY A 448 -12.56 -5.07 -9.31
C GLY A 448 -13.81 -5.78 -9.78
N PHE A 449 -13.90 -6.00 -11.08
CA PHE A 449 -15.04 -6.63 -11.73
C PHE A 449 -14.58 -7.30 -13.02
N SER A 450 -15.31 -8.33 -13.42
CA SER A 450 -15.20 -8.96 -14.73
C SER A 450 -16.60 -9.31 -15.20
N GLY A 451 -16.91 -9.03 -16.46
CA GLY A 451 -18.25 -9.19 -17.02
C GLY A 451 -18.21 -9.36 -18.54
N VAL A 452 -19.39 -9.31 -19.16
CA VAL A 452 -19.56 -9.49 -20.59
C VAL A 452 -20.03 -8.22 -21.28
N ILE A 453 -19.73 -8.11 -22.57
CA ILE A 453 -20.18 -6.98 -23.39
C ILE A 453 -21.20 -7.41 -24.45
N GLN A 454 -22.02 -6.46 -24.90
CA GLN A 454 -22.87 -6.57 -26.07
C GLN A 454 -22.74 -5.32 -26.96
N TYR A 455 -22.72 -5.48 -28.28
CA TYR A 455 -22.77 -4.37 -29.23
C TYR A 455 -24.21 -3.97 -29.52
N GLY A 456 -24.44 -2.66 -29.58
CA GLY A 456 -25.74 -2.05 -29.81
C GLY A 456 -26.57 -1.98 -28.54
N SER A 457 -27.82 -2.44 -28.62
CA SER A 457 -28.73 -2.46 -27.48
C SER A 457 -28.61 -3.77 -26.69
N TYR A 458 -28.84 -3.68 -25.38
CA TYR A 458 -28.87 -4.86 -24.52
C TYR A 458 -30.03 -5.79 -24.90
N ASP A 459 -29.72 -7.09 -25.02
CA ASP A 459 -30.71 -8.16 -25.20
C ASP A 459 -30.35 -9.32 -24.27
N ALA A 460 -31.28 -9.63 -23.34
CA ALA A 460 -31.09 -10.69 -22.35
C ALA A 460 -31.00 -12.10 -22.96
N ASN A 461 -31.48 -12.30 -24.19
CA ASN A 461 -31.46 -13.59 -24.88
C ASN A 461 -30.23 -13.74 -25.80
N ARG A 462 -29.46 -12.66 -25.99
CA ARG A 462 -28.28 -12.66 -26.84
C ARG A 462 -27.04 -13.06 -26.05
N GLY A 463 -26.19 -13.89 -26.68
CA GLY A 463 -24.87 -14.23 -26.15
C GLY A 463 -23.96 -13.00 -25.98
N SER A 464 -22.82 -13.21 -25.34
CA SER A 464 -21.80 -12.17 -25.18
C SER A 464 -21.01 -11.95 -26.48
N ASP A 465 -20.76 -10.69 -26.83
CA ASP A 465 -19.86 -10.36 -27.95
C ASP A 465 -18.39 -10.28 -27.49
N GLY A 466 -18.15 -10.34 -26.18
CA GLY A 466 -16.83 -10.22 -25.57
C GLY A 466 -16.90 -10.15 -24.05
N SER A 467 -15.80 -9.73 -23.45
CA SER A 467 -15.65 -9.53 -22.01
C SER A 467 -15.09 -8.16 -21.69
N TYR A 468 -15.29 -7.73 -20.44
CA TYR A 468 -14.61 -6.56 -19.92
C TYR A 468 -14.22 -6.82 -18.48
N GLU A 469 -13.10 -6.24 -18.07
CA GLU A 469 -12.62 -6.31 -16.71
C GLU A 469 -12.06 -4.95 -16.29
N GLY A 470 -12.09 -4.67 -15.00
CA GLY A 470 -11.54 -3.44 -14.48
C GLY A 470 -11.32 -3.49 -12.99
N ILE A 471 -10.50 -2.55 -12.53
CA ILE A 471 -10.17 -2.35 -11.13
C ILE A 471 -10.49 -0.92 -10.72
N PHE A 472 -10.99 -0.76 -9.50
CA PHE A 472 -11.13 0.55 -8.90
C PHE A 472 -9.78 1.02 -8.36
N VAL A 473 -9.48 2.30 -8.55
CA VAL A 473 -8.20 2.92 -8.19
C VAL A 473 -8.45 4.17 -7.37
N GLY A 474 -7.53 4.45 -6.45
CA GLY A 474 -7.59 5.57 -5.53
C GLY A 474 -8.17 5.15 -4.17
N PRO A 475 -7.86 5.90 -3.09
CA PRO A 475 -8.23 5.54 -1.73
C PRO A 475 -9.74 5.37 -1.55
N LYS A 476 -10.54 6.10 -2.33
CA LYS A 476 -12.01 6.08 -2.27
C LYS A 476 -12.61 5.55 -3.57
N ALA A 477 -11.86 4.75 -4.34
CA ALA A 477 -12.28 4.26 -5.65
C ALA A 477 -12.70 5.43 -6.58
N GLU A 478 -11.92 6.50 -6.63
CA GLU A 478 -12.23 7.70 -7.42
C GLU A 478 -12.10 7.46 -8.93
N GLU A 479 -11.33 6.44 -9.32
CA GLU A 479 -11.01 6.09 -10.69
C GLU A 479 -11.23 4.60 -10.95
N VAL A 480 -11.34 4.26 -12.23
CA VAL A 480 -11.40 2.89 -12.71
C VAL A 480 -10.55 2.79 -13.97
N VAL A 481 -9.78 1.71 -14.09
CA VAL A 481 -9.02 1.35 -15.30
C VAL A 481 -9.24 -0.13 -15.62
N GLY A 482 -9.16 -0.49 -16.88
CA GLY A 482 -9.46 -1.85 -17.29
C GLY A 482 -9.34 -2.11 -18.78
N PHE A 483 -9.80 -3.29 -19.19
CA PHE A 483 -9.76 -3.76 -20.56
C PHE A 483 -11.15 -4.16 -21.06
N ILE A 484 -11.36 -3.98 -22.35
CA ILE A 484 -12.47 -4.57 -23.09
C ILE A 484 -11.86 -5.50 -24.14
N ASP A 485 -12.25 -6.77 -24.09
CA ASP A 485 -11.75 -7.82 -24.98
C ASP A 485 -12.91 -8.45 -25.75
N ARG A 486 -12.64 -8.89 -26.97
CA ARG A 486 -13.62 -9.55 -27.84
C ARG A 486 -13.23 -11.01 -27.97
N TYR A 487 -14.20 -11.93 -27.97
CA TYR A 487 -13.90 -13.36 -28.21
C TYR A 487 -13.39 -13.63 -29.63
N ASP A 488 -13.71 -12.73 -30.56
CA ASP A 488 -13.24 -12.76 -31.93
C ASP A 488 -12.13 -11.74 -32.14
N ASN A 489 -10.89 -12.25 -32.19
CA ASN A 489 -9.67 -11.46 -32.36
C ASN A 489 -9.61 -10.69 -33.70
N THR A 490 -10.56 -10.89 -34.63
CA THR A 490 -10.44 -10.41 -36.01
C THR A 490 -11.03 -9.03 -36.28
N VAL A 491 -11.89 -8.49 -35.41
CA VAL A 491 -12.73 -7.34 -35.80
C VAL A 491 -12.41 -6.02 -35.09
N ASP A 492 -12.09 -5.97 -33.79
CA ASP A 492 -11.92 -4.68 -33.08
C ASP A 492 -10.76 -4.59 -32.08
N GLY A 493 -9.91 -5.63 -32.00
CA GLY A 493 -8.72 -5.65 -31.14
C GLY A 493 -9.01 -5.49 -29.64
N LYS A 494 -7.97 -5.65 -28.81
CA LYS A 494 -8.06 -5.35 -27.37
C LYS A 494 -8.15 -3.84 -27.18
N GLN A 495 -8.94 -3.41 -26.20
CA GLN A 495 -9.13 -2.01 -25.86
C GLN A 495 -8.79 -1.79 -24.39
N VAL A 496 -8.25 -0.62 -24.06
CA VAL A 496 -8.01 -0.19 -22.68
C VAL A 496 -8.88 1.02 -22.38
N PHE A 497 -9.39 1.10 -21.16
CA PHE A 497 -10.18 2.23 -20.73
C PHE A 497 -9.75 2.74 -19.37
N GLY A 498 -10.13 3.99 -19.11
CA GLY A 498 -10.13 4.52 -17.77
C GLY A 498 -11.10 5.68 -17.61
N ALA A 499 -11.67 5.77 -16.42
CA ALA A 499 -12.71 6.74 -16.10
C ALA A 499 -12.56 7.27 -14.68
N SER A 500 -13.06 8.48 -14.44
CA SER A 500 -13.03 9.14 -13.13
C SER A 500 -14.44 9.52 -12.70
N SER A 501 -14.68 9.48 -11.39
CA SER A 501 -15.95 9.85 -10.76
C SER A 501 -16.11 11.34 -10.47
N LYS A 502 -15.09 12.14 -10.82
CA LYS A 502 -15.07 13.60 -10.63
C LYS A 502 -15.91 14.34 -11.65
#